data_AF-A0A2N5S2X8-F1
#
_entry.id   AF-A0A2N5S2X8-F1
#
_cell.length_a   1.000
_cell.length_b   1.000
_cell.length_c   1.000
_cell.angle_alpha   90.00
_cell.angle_beta   90.00
_cell.angle_gamma   90.00
#
_symmetry.space_group_name_H-M   'P 1'
#
loop_
_entity.id
_entity.type
_entity.pdbx_description
1 polymer ?
#
loop_
_entity_poly.entity_id
_entity_poly.type
_entity_poly.pdbx_seq_one_letter_code
_entity_poly.pdbx_strand_id
1 'polypeptide(L)'
;MVLADGGEGLAKSSRTNSSVVRTFSIQREVSILNRDFLVREMYGTEDLSVQTRLDRPGFFQMTVEPDINPDQERCGHEQKYRTSDGVDYLVDPRGWATDQWTIKGGEILGQDYHWKRKSLGLAGPIKDELGRHVAQFHAQTWGQEWVTMLWHSKAPHATTYIIETNDDIPIEYLVGLFTVAIVRMDKCGR
;
A
#
# COMPACT_ATOMS: atom_id res chain seq x y z
N MET A 1 -10.97 40.10 19.05
CA MET A 1 -11.04 38.72 19.53
C MET A 1 -10.93 37.85 18.30
N VAL A 2 -9.73 37.35 18.00
CA VAL A 2 -9.42 36.60 16.78
C VAL A 2 -9.57 35.12 17.12
N LEU A 3 -10.50 34.45 16.46
CA LEU A 3 -10.63 32.99 16.53
C LEU A 3 -9.62 32.41 15.55
N ALA A 4 -8.65 31.65 16.07
CA ALA A 4 -7.69 30.90 15.28
C ALA A 4 -8.39 29.66 14.72
N ASP A 5 -8.47 29.61 13.38
CA ASP A 5 -8.85 28.43 12.61
C ASP A 5 -7.60 27.58 12.42
N GLY A 6 -7.48 26.53 13.23
CA GLY A 6 -6.38 25.57 13.23
C GLY A 6 -6.74 24.34 12.40
N GLY A 7 -6.85 24.51 11.09
CA GLY A 7 -6.89 23.42 10.13
C GLY A 7 -5.51 23.23 9.51
N GLU A 8 -4.70 22.32 10.04
CA GLU A 8 -3.52 21.80 9.33
C GLU A 8 -4.03 20.99 8.13
N GLY A 9 -4.32 21.70 7.03
CA GLY A 9 -4.52 21.08 5.73
C GLY A 9 -3.23 20.40 5.33
N LEU A 10 -3.29 19.07 5.17
CA LEU A 10 -2.23 18.28 4.55
C LEU A 10 -1.82 18.97 3.27
N ALA A 11 -0.60 19.50 3.25
CA ALA A 11 -0.08 20.24 2.12
C ALA A 11 -0.13 19.35 0.89
N LYS A 12 -0.69 19.89 -0.21
CA LYS A 12 -0.72 19.23 -1.52
C LYS A 12 0.69 18.73 -1.84
N SER A 13 0.85 17.41 -2.02
CA SER A 13 2.15 16.81 -2.32
C SER A 13 2.70 17.47 -3.58
N SER A 14 3.73 18.27 -3.41
CA SER A 14 4.42 18.92 -4.52
C SER A 14 5.48 17.96 -5.02
N ARG A 15 5.47 17.68 -6.33
CA ARG A 15 6.48 16.86 -7.01
C ARG A 15 7.87 17.37 -6.65
N THR A 16 8.51 16.71 -5.68
CA THR A 16 9.94 16.88 -5.45
C THR A 16 10.60 15.88 -6.36
N ASN A 17 11.34 16.37 -7.36
CA ASN A 17 12.26 15.54 -8.15
C ASN A 17 13.40 15.08 -7.23
N SER A 18 13.10 14.24 -6.24
CA SER A 18 14.08 13.53 -5.46
C SER A 18 14.61 12.42 -6.35
N SER A 19 15.88 12.51 -6.73
CA SER A 19 16.58 11.40 -7.38
C SER A 19 16.91 10.28 -6.39
N VAL A 20 16.58 10.45 -5.11
CA VAL A 20 16.88 9.50 -4.05
C VAL A 20 15.75 8.49 -3.99
N VAL A 21 16.04 7.26 -4.38
CA VAL A 21 15.13 6.13 -4.19
C VAL A 21 15.19 5.73 -2.71
N ARG A 22 14.05 5.79 -2.04
CA ARG A 22 13.90 5.32 -0.65
C ARG A 22 13.35 3.91 -0.65
N THR A 23 13.78 3.12 0.33
CA THR A 23 13.43 1.70 0.44
C THR A 23 12.83 1.42 1.81
N PHE A 24 11.63 0.86 1.82
CA PHE A 24 10.90 0.52 3.03
C PHE A 24 10.60 -0.97 3.04
N SER A 25 10.81 -1.62 4.18
CA SER A 25 10.37 -2.98 4.45
C SER A 25 9.03 -2.98 5.18
N ILE A 26 8.12 -3.86 4.78
CA ILE A 26 6.85 -4.14 5.46
C ILE A 26 6.87 -5.60 5.89
N GLN A 27 6.59 -5.84 7.16
CA GLN A 27 6.51 -7.19 7.72
C GLN A 27 5.24 -7.35 8.53
N ARG A 28 4.58 -8.50 8.38
CA ARG A 28 3.43 -8.87 9.20
C ARG A 28 3.87 -9.18 10.62
N GLU A 29 3.28 -8.51 11.59
CA GLU A 29 3.50 -8.78 13.02
C GLU A 29 2.58 -9.88 13.52
N VAL A 30 2.97 -10.47 14.66
CA VAL A 30 2.11 -11.42 15.37
C VAL A 30 0.93 -10.65 15.95
N SER A 31 -0.27 -10.87 15.41
CA SER A 31 -1.49 -10.29 15.95
C SER A 31 -2.71 -11.18 15.81
N ILE A 32 -3.74 -10.92 16.61
CA ILE A 32 -4.94 -11.77 16.70
C ILE A 32 -5.64 -11.87 15.33
N LEU A 33 -5.71 -10.76 14.61
CA LEU A 33 -6.35 -10.70 13.29
C LEU A 33 -5.35 -10.97 12.16
N ASN A 34 -4.05 -11.11 12.45
CA ASN A 34 -2.96 -11.16 11.47
C ASN A 34 -3.01 -9.98 10.49
N ARG A 35 -3.43 -8.79 10.93
CA ARG A 35 -3.61 -7.60 10.07
C ARG A 35 -2.73 -6.43 10.44
N ASP A 36 -1.83 -6.64 11.40
CA ASP A 36 -0.89 -5.61 11.83
C ASP A 36 0.42 -5.77 11.06
N PHE A 37 0.91 -4.65 10.54
CA PHE A 37 2.14 -4.59 9.78
C PHE A 37 3.07 -3.54 10.38
N LEU A 38 4.33 -3.91 10.45
CA LEU A 38 5.42 -3.02 10.80
C LEU A 38 6.13 -2.58 9.53
N VAL A 39 6.20 -1.28 9.31
CA VAL A 39 6.98 -0.67 8.23
C VAL A 39 8.26 -0.10 8.81
N ARG A 40 9.39 -0.27 8.11
CA ARG A 40 10.68 0.31 8.47
C ARG A 40 11.41 0.83 7.24
N GLU A 41 11.99 2.00 7.30
CA GLU A 41 12.94 2.45 6.28
C GLU A 41 14.28 1.70 6.42
N MET A 42 14.83 1.17 5.33
CA MET A 42 16.01 0.28 5.40
C MET A 42 17.35 1.03 5.49
N TYR A 43 17.43 2.25 4.95
CA TYR A 43 18.66 3.04 4.86
C TYR A 43 18.51 4.46 5.40
N GLY A 44 17.37 4.76 6.03
CA GLY A 44 17.12 6.05 6.67
C GLY A 44 17.95 6.22 7.94
N THR A 45 18.31 7.47 8.26
CA THR A 45 18.96 7.82 9.53
C THR A 45 17.98 7.89 10.70
N GLU A 46 16.67 7.82 10.41
CA GLU A 46 15.59 7.82 11.39
C GLU A 46 14.78 6.53 11.20
N ASP A 47 14.52 5.79 12.29
CA ASP A 47 13.62 4.64 12.28
C ASP A 47 12.19 5.14 12.06
N LEU A 48 11.79 5.33 10.80
CA LEU A 48 10.40 5.54 10.41
C LEU A 48 9.64 4.22 10.58
N SER A 49 9.21 3.97 11.82
CA SER A 49 8.29 2.89 12.16
C SER A 49 6.87 3.31 11.85
N VAL A 50 6.38 3.11 10.63
CA VAL A 50 4.95 3.26 10.34
C VAL A 50 4.25 1.99 10.84
N GLN A 51 3.48 2.11 11.92
CA GLN A 51 2.60 1.04 12.39
C GLN A 51 1.25 1.22 11.70
N THR A 52 0.99 0.47 10.63
CA THR A 52 -0.37 0.37 10.11
C THR A 52 -1.14 -0.61 10.98
N ARG A 53 -1.77 -0.08 12.04
CA ARG A 53 -2.76 -0.78 12.85
C ARG A 53 -4.13 -0.41 12.31
N LEU A 54 -4.81 -1.39 11.72
CA LEU A 54 -6.13 -1.19 11.10
C LEU A 54 -7.25 -0.87 12.12
N ASP A 55 -6.98 -0.73 13.43
CA ASP A 55 -8.05 -0.60 14.45
C ASP A 55 -7.72 0.18 15.75
N ARG A 56 -6.65 1.00 15.86
CA ARG A 56 -6.39 1.75 17.14
C ARG A 56 -5.81 3.17 17.00
N PRO A 57 -6.17 4.11 17.91
CA PRO A 57 -5.70 5.50 17.90
C PRO A 57 -4.27 5.65 18.46
N GLY A 58 -3.36 6.23 17.67
CA GLY A 58 -1.99 6.56 18.06
C GLY A 58 -1.08 6.80 16.83
N PHE A 59 -0.01 7.58 17.04
CA PHE A 59 0.87 8.24 16.04
C PHE A 59 0.99 7.51 14.68
N PHE A 60 0.44 8.18 13.65
CA PHE A 60 0.18 7.74 12.29
C PHE A 60 -0.87 6.62 12.13
N GLN A 61 -2.15 7.03 12.08
CA GLN A 61 -3.27 6.13 11.79
C GLN A 61 -3.81 6.41 10.39
N MET A 62 -3.34 5.62 9.41
CA MET A 62 -4.02 5.52 8.13
C MET A 62 -4.99 4.34 8.19
N THR A 63 -6.25 4.64 8.50
CA THR A 63 -7.31 3.65 8.41
C THR A 63 -7.72 3.56 6.95
N VAL A 64 -7.54 2.37 6.37
CA VAL A 64 -8.09 2.07 5.05
C VAL A 64 -9.37 1.29 5.28
N GLU A 65 -10.49 1.94 5.02
CA GLU A 65 -11.80 1.32 5.16
C GLU A 65 -12.26 0.84 3.77
N PRO A 66 -12.74 -0.40 3.65
CA PRO A 66 -13.43 -0.79 2.44
C PRO A 66 -14.66 0.11 2.29
N ASP A 67 -14.87 0.71 1.10
CA ASP A 67 -16.09 1.44 0.75
C ASP A 67 -17.25 0.45 0.45
N ILE A 68 -17.13 -0.76 0.98
CA ILE A 68 -18.02 -1.91 0.84
C ILE A 68 -18.16 -2.57 2.20
N ASN A 69 -19.33 -3.15 2.46
CA ASN A 69 -19.51 -3.98 3.65
C ASN A 69 -18.50 -5.15 3.61
N PRO A 70 -17.73 -5.43 4.69
CA PRO A 70 -16.79 -6.56 4.76
C PRO A 70 -17.40 -7.92 4.38
N ASP A 71 -18.70 -8.11 4.62
CA ASP A 71 -19.47 -9.30 4.25
C ASP A 71 -19.78 -9.37 2.74
N GLN A 72 -19.64 -8.25 2.03
CA GLN A 72 -19.83 -8.12 0.58
C GLN A 72 -18.52 -8.06 -0.20
N GLU A 73 -17.37 -8.13 0.48
CA GLU A 73 -16.07 -8.24 -0.17
C GLU A 73 -15.95 -9.58 -0.91
N ARG A 74 -16.34 -9.57 -2.19
CA ARG A 74 -16.35 -10.74 -3.08
C ARG A 74 -15.09 -10.80 -3.93
N CYS A 75 -14.35 -11.89 -3.78
CA CYS A 75 -13.19 -12.19 -4.61
C CYS A 75 -13.58 -12.24 -6.09
N GLY A 76 -12.89 -11.48 -6.94
CA GLY A 76 -13.17 -11.45 -8.39
C GLY A 76 -14.16 -10.39 -8.85
N HIS A 77 -14.57 -9.48 -7.97
CA HIS A 77 -15.35 -8.31 -8.33
C HIS A 77 -14.56 -7.02 -8.07
N GLU A 78 -14.84 -6.01 -8.89
CA GLU A 78 -14.30 -4.67 -8.70
C GLU A 78 -14.68 -4.15 -7.30
N GLN A 79 -13.69 -3.59 -6.62
CA GLN A 79 -13.88 -3.05 -5.27
C GLN A 79 -13.09 -1.78 -5.08
N LYS A 80 -13.59 -0.99 -4.13
CA LYS A 80 -13.02 0.28 -3.76
C LYS A 80 -12.72 0.29 -2.27
N TYR A 81 -11.52 0.73 -1.95
CA TYR A 81 -11.08 1.00 -0.58
C TYR A 81 -10.77 2.48 -0.48
N ARG A 82 -11.16 3.11 0.61
CA ARG A 82 -10.95 4.54 0.83
C ARG A 82 -10.14 4.74 2.10
N THR A 83 -9.14 5.59 2.00
CA THR A 83 -8.32 6.01 3.13
C THR A 83 -9.06 7.08 3.93
N SER A 84 -8.77 7.22 5.22
CA SER A 84 -9.44 8.19 6.10
C SER A 84 -9.35 9.65 5.63
N ASP A 85 -8.32 9.99 4.88
CA ASP A 85 -8.09 11.29 4.25
C ASP A 85 -8.66 11.40 2.82
N GLY A 86 -9.30 10.36 2.29
CA GLY A 86 -10.12 10.42 1.07
C GLY A 86 -9.44 9.96 -0.22
N VAL A 87 -8.26 9.33 -0.16
CA VAL A 87 -7.65 8.67 -1.33
C VAL A 87 -8.36 7.34 -1.59
N ASP A 88 -8.67 7.08 -2.86
CA ASP A 88 -9.36 5.86 -3.28
C ASP A 88 -8.39 4.85 -3.91
N TYR A 89 -8.43 3.61 -3.45
CA TYR A 89 -7.84 2.45 -4.11
C TYR A 89 -8.91 1.67 -4.84
N LEU A 90 -8.77 1.54 -6.16
CA LEU A 90 -9.64 0.70 -6.98
C LEU A 90 -8.90 -0.58 -7.36
N VAL A 91 -9.53 -1.72 -7.13
CA VAL A 91 -9.08 -3.01 -7.66
C VAL A 91 -10.03 -3.46 -8.75
N ASP A 92 -9.49 -3.65 -9.95
CA ASP A 92 -10.14 -4.25 -11.11
C ASP A 92 -9.64 -5.70 -11.25
N PRO A 93 -10.38 -6.71 -10.75
CA PRO A 93 -9.96 -8.09 -10.88
C PRO A 93 -10.27 -8.64 -12.27
N ARG A 94 -9.21 -9.06 -12.97
CA ARG A 94 -9.31 -9.45 -14.38
C ARG A 94 -9.49 -10.94 -14.61
N GLY A 95 -10.18 -11.61 -13.68
CA GLY A 95 -10.44 -13.04 -13.75
C GLY A 95 -9.15 -13.86 -13.72
N TRP A 96 -8.75 -14.39 -14.89
CA TRP A 96 -7.52 -15.17 -15.10
C TRP A 96 -6.29 -14.28 -15.32
N ALA A 97 -6.51 -13.02 -15.68
CA ALA A 97 -5.46 -12.02 -15.75
C ALA A 97 -5.22 -11.40 -14.37
N THR A 98 -4.06 -10.78 -14.23
CA THR A 98 -3.61 -10.19 -12.98
C THR A 98 -4.46 -8.99 -12.58
N ASP A 99 -4.82 -8.88 -11.31
CA ASP A 99 -5.60 -7.73 -10.83
C ASP A 99 -4.85 -6.43 -11.07
N GLN A 100 -5.57 -5.44 -11.59
CA GLN A 100 -5.05 -4.10 -11.74
C GLN A 100 -5.51 -3.25 -10.57
N TRP A 101 -4.56 -2.63 -9.88
CA TRP A 101 -4.83 -1.70 -8.81
C TRP A 101 -4.60 -0.27 -9.32
N THR A 102 -5.42 0.67 -8.85
CA THR A 102 -5.28 2.08 -9.15
C THR A 102 -5.41 2.90 -7.86
N ILE A 103 -4.43 3.74 -7.58
CA ILE A 103 -4.53 4.82 -6.59
C ILE A 103 -5.10 6.03 -7.34
N LYS A 104 -6.25 6.52 -6.89
CA LYS A 104 -6.89 7.68 -7.52
C LYS A 104 -6.23 8.97 -7.08
N GLY A 105 -5.97 9.83 -8.05
CA GLY A 105 -5.33 11.12 -7.85
C GLY A 105 -6.10 12.02 -6.91
N GLY A 106 -7.42 12.10 -7.10
CA GLY A 106 -8.29 12.96 -6.31
C GLY A 106 -7.75 14.39 -6.17
N GLU A 107 -8.08 15.03 -5.05
CA GLU A 107 -7.55 16.37 -4.73
C GLU A 107 -6.12 16.34 -4.16
N ILE A 108 -5.73 15.21 -3.57
CA ILE A 108 -4.48 15.06 -2.78
C ILE A 108 -3.27 14.75 -3.67
N LEU A 109 -3.37 13.73 -4.53
CA LEU A 109 -2.25 13.20 -5.31
C LEU A 109 -2.19 13.79 -6.73
N GLY A 110 -3.30 14.39 -7.21
CA GLY A 110 -3.36 15.17 -8.44
C GLY A 110 -3.29 14.38 -9.75
N GLN A 111 -3.01 13.08 -9.73
CA GLN A 111 -3.03 12.17 -10.88
C GLN A 111 -3.23 10.72 -10.43
N ASP A 112 -3.74 9.87 -11.32
CA ASP A 112 -3.90 8.44 -11.02
C ASP A 112 -2.55 7.69 -11.12
N TYR A 113 -2.41 6.65 -10.30
CA TYR A 113 -1.28 5.72 -10.35
C TYR A 113 -1.76 4.30 -10.50
N HIS A 114 -1.12 3.54 -11.38
CA HIS A 114 -1.52 2.18 -11.71
C HIS A 114 -0.46 1.19 -11.28
N TRP A 115 -0.89 0.21 -10.49
CA TRP A 115 -0.09 -0.92 -10.11
C TRP A 115 -0.59 -2.19 -10.80
N LYS A 116 0.30 -2.80 -11.59
CA LYS A 116 0.08 -4.11 -12.19
C LYS A 116 0.97 -5.11 -11.48
N ARG A 117 0.35 -5.89 -10.58
CA ARG A 117 1.05 -6.96 -9.88
C ARG A 117 1.45 -8.09 -10.85
N LYS A 118 2.27 -9.04 -10.40
CA LYS A 118 2.52 -10.31 -11.10
C LYS A 118 1.38 -11.30 -10.79
N SER A 119 1.05 -12.19 -11.72
CA SER A 119 -0.14 -13.06 -11.63
C SER A 119 -0.24 -13.87 -10.34
N LEU A 120 0.91 -14.32 -9.81
CA LEU A 120 1.01 -15.20 -8.64
C LEU A 120 1.61 -14.50 -7.41
N GLY A 121 1.74 -13.16 -7.41
CA GLY A 121 2.36 -12.44 -6.31
C GLY A 121 1.96 -10.97 -6.23
N LEU A 122 2.53 -10.29 -5.23
CA LEU A 122 2.31 -8.87 -4.95
C LEU A 122 3.51 -8.00 -5.36
N ALA A 123 4.41 -8.54 -6.19
CA ALA A 123 5.48 -7.76 -6.77
C ALA A 123 4.99 -7.08 -8.06
N GLY A 124 5.43 -5.85 -8.33
CA GLY A 124 5.14 -5.16 -9.58
C GLY A 124 5.42 -3.66 -9.53
N PRO A 125 5.65 -3.03 -10.70
CA PRO A 125 5.88 -1.61 -10.80
C PRO A 125 4.57 -0.83 -10.67
N ILE A 126 4.67 0.34 -10.05
CA ILE A 126 3.65 1.38 -10.00
C ILE A 126 4.04 2.47 -10.98
N LYS A 127 3.09 2.83 -11.83
CA LYS A 127 3.32 3.79 -12.91
C LYS A 127 2.33 4.94 -12.81
N ASP A 128 2.77 6.13 -13.19
CA ASP A 128 1.85 7.23 -13.43
C ASP A 128 1.06 7.06 -14.73
N GLU A 129 0.15 8.00 -15.02
CA GLU A 129 -0.66 8.04 -16.24
C GLU A 129 0.18 8.06 -17.53
N LEU A 130 1.42 8.57 -17.47
CA LEU A 130 2.36 8.61 -18.60
C LEU A 130 3.17 7.30 -18.73
N GLY A 131 2.96 6.34 -17.83
CA GLY A 131 3.65 5.06 -17.81
C GLY A 131 5.05 5.11 -17.20
N ARG A 132 5.46 6.24 -16.60
CA ARG A 132 6.74 6.39 -15.91
C ARG A 132 6.68 5.65 -14.58
N HIS A 133 7.76 4.94 -14.26
CA HIS A 133 7.90 4.19 -13.02
C HIS A 133 8.11 5.16 -11.85
N VAL A 134 7.27 5.07 -10.83
CA VAL A 134 7.32 5.93 -9.63
C VAL A 134 7.60 5.16 -8.34
N ALA A 135 7.14 3.90 -8.25
CA ALA A 135 7.43 3.03 -7.13
C ALA A 135 7.39 1.57 -7.54
N GLN A 136 8.08 0.69 -6.82
CA GLN A 136 8.15 -0.74 -7.08
C GLN A 136 7.80 -1.50 -5.80
N PHE A 137 6.88 -2.45 -5.93
CA PHE A 137 6.62 -3.42 -4.87
C PHE A 137 7.38 -4.71 -5.13
N HIS A 138 7.95 -5.25 -4.05
CA HIS A 138 8.64 -6.54 -4.01
C HIS A 138 8.08 -7.41 -2.88
N ALA A 139 8.15 -8.72 -3.05
CA ALA A 139 7.83 -9.69 -2.02
C ALA A 139 8.96 -10.73 -1.93
N GLN A 140 9.57 -10.86 -0.76
CA GLN A 140 10.67 -11.79 -0.48
C GLN A 140 10.23 -12.78 0.60
N THR A 141 10.36 -14.08 0.34
CA THR A 141 10.18 -15.16 1.32
C THR A 141 11.50 -15.87 1.60
N TRP A 142 11.61 -16.59 2.72
CA TRP A 142 12.81 -17.32 3.11
C TRP A 142 13.11 -18.47 2.11
N GLY A 143 14.13 -18.29 1.25
CA GLY A 143 14.65 -19.31 0.33
C GLY A 143 14.38 -19.02 -1.16
N GLN A 144 15.44 -19.09 -1.97
CA GLN A 144 15.54 -18.94 -3.45
C GLN A 144 14.55 -17.99 -4.16
N GLU A 145 15.10 -16.87 -4.65
CA GLU A 145 14.48 -15.74 -5.39
C GLU A 145 13.40 -16.07 -6.45
N TRP A 146 13.42 -17.25 -7.06
CA TRP A 146 12.47 -17.62 -8.12
C TRP A 146 11.16 -18.22 -7.59
N VAL A 147 11.16 -18.80 -6.38
CA VAL A 147 9.95 -19.33 -5.71
C VAL A 147 9.22 -18.20 -4.96
N THR A 148 9.95 -17.15 -4.55
CA THR A 148 9.45 -16.04 -3.72
C THR A 148 8.52 -15.09 -4.45
N MET A 149 8.67 -14.93 -5.77
CA MET A 149 7.76 -14.14 -6.61
C MET A 149 6.38 -14.78 -6.82
N LEU A 150 6.18 -16.02 -6.32
CA LEU A 150 5.00 -16.86 -6.57
C LEU A 150 4.28 -17.30 -5.28
N TRP A 151 4.80 -16.94 -4.10
CA TRP A 151 4.32 -17.45 -2.82
C TRP A 151 3.91 -16.32 -1.88
N HIS A 152 2.66 -16.34 -1.47
CA HIS A 152 2.13 -15.51 -0.40
C HIS A 152 1.97 -16.36 0.86
N SER A 153 2.53 -15.89 1.98
CA SER A 153 2.39 -16.54 3.28
C SER A 153 1.58 -15.67 4.23
N LYS A 154 0.68 -16.34 4.97
CA LYS A 154 -0.08 -15.74 6.07
C LYS A 154 0.72 -15.71 7.37
N ALA A 155 1.81 -16.47 7.45
CA ALA A 155 2.58 -16.58 8.67
C ALA A 155 3.32 -15.26 8.98
N PRO A 156 3.24 -14.74 10.21
CA PRO A 156 4.01 -13.59 10.64
C PRO A 156 5.50 -13.77 10.34
N HIS A 157 6.18 -12.71 9.92
CA HIS A 157 7.60 -12.69 9.55
C HIS A 157 8.06 -13.65 8.43
N ALA A 158 7.16 -14.40 7.79
CA ALA A 158 7.52 -15.35 6.73
C ALA A 158 7.77 -14.68 5.37
N THR A 159 7.14 -13.53 5.14
CA THR A 159 7.33 -12.70 3.94
C THR A 159 7.75 -11.29 4.36
N THR A 160 8.85 -10.80 3.80
CA THR A 160 9.23 -9.40 3.85
C THR A 160 8.80 -8.76 2.54
N TYR A 161 7.94 -7.76 2.62
CA TYR A 161 7.56 -6.96 1.46
C TYR A 161 8.44 -5.71 1.42
N ILE A 162 8.81 -5.25 0.23
CA ILE A 162 9.67 -4.07 0.07
C ILE A 162 8.98 -3.08 -0.86
N ILE A 163 9.01 -1.81 -0.49
CA ILE A 163 8.60 -0.67 -1.31
C ILE A 163 9.86 0.11 -1.67
N GLU A 164 10.13 0.25 -2.95
CA GLU A 164 11.07 1.25 -3.46
C GLU A 164 10.25 2.40 -4.05
N THR A 165 10.53 3.64 -3.68
CA THR A 165 9.78 4.80 -4.14
C THR A 165 10.72 5.98 -4.41
N ASN A 166 10.36 6.81 -5.39
CA ASN A 166 10.98 8.10 -5.64
C ASN A 166 10.27 9.26 -4.91
N ASP A 167 9.35 8.94 -4.00
CA ASP A 167 8.48 9.88 -3.26
C ASP A 167 7.48 10.67 -4.13
N ASP A 168 7.26 10.32 -5.40
CA ASP A 168 6.16 10.89 -6.20
C ASP A 168 4.78 10.55 -5.60
N ILE A 169 4.69 9.39 -4.93
CA ILE A 169 3.55 8.99 -4.11
C ILE A 169 4.03 8.96 -2.65
N PRO A 170 3.38 9.71 -1.73
CA PRO A 170 3.68 9.62 -0.31
C PRO A 170 3.61 8.16 0.18
N ILE A 171 4.60 7.78 1.00
CA ILE A 171 4.84 6.38 1.39
C ILE A 171 3.60 5.75 2.03
N GLU A 172 2.76 6.54 2.68
CA GLU A 172 1.62 6.07 3.44
C GLU A 172 0.55 5.51 2.51
N TYR A 173 0.34 6.13 1.35
CA TYR A 173 -0.57 5.57 0.34
C TYR A 173 -0.02 4.31 -0.31
N LEU A 174 1.30 4.18 -0.42
CA LEU A 174 1.94 2.97 -0.92
C LEU A 174 1.80 1.83 0.10
N VAL A 175 2.04 2.09 1.37
CA VAL A 175 1.85 1.14 2.46
C VAL A 175 0.38 0.73 2.57
N GLY A 176 -0.55 1.69 2.53
CA GLY A 176 -1.99 1.44 2.57
C GLY A 176 -2.45 0.53 1.42
N LEU A 177 -2.02 0.83 0.20
CA LEU A 177 -2.32 -0.04 -0.95
C LEU A 177 -1.75 -1.44 -0.78
N PHE A 178 -0.48 -1.55 -0.38
CA PHE A 178 0.20 -2.84 -0.28
C PHE A 178 -0.41 -3.72 0.82
N THR A 179 -0.70 -3.15 1.99
CA THR A 179 -1.34 -3.86 3.10
C THR A 179 -2.75 -4.35 2.74
N VAL A 180 -3.56 -3.53 2.08
CA VAL A 180 -4.88 -3.97 1.57
C VAL A 180 -4.73 -5.11 0.58
N ALA A 181 -3.76 -5.03 -0.34
CA ALA A 181 -3.52 -6.11 -1.30
C ALA A 181 -3.05 -7.41 -0.63
N ILE A 182 -2.23 -7.32 0.43
CA ILE A 182 -1.81 -8.48 1.23
C ILE A 182 -3.04 -9.13 1.90
N VAL A 183 -3.88 -8.35 2.56
CA VAL A 183 -5.09 -8.85 3.23
C VAL A 183 -6.09 -9.44 2.23
N ARG A 184 -6.23 -8.82 1.06
CA ARG A 184 -7.05 -9.36 -0.03
C ARG A 184 -6.49 -10.69 -0.52
N MET A 185 -5.18 -10.79 -0.73
CA MET A 185 -4.53 -12.03 -1.15
C MET A 185 -4.69 -13.13 -0.09
N ASP A 186 -4.70 -12.79 1.21
CA ASP A 186 -5.01 -13.75 2.28
C ASP A 186 -6.43 -14.32 2.12
N LYS A 187 -7.41 -13.47 1.82
CA LYS A 187 -8.83 -13.85 1.74
C LYS A 187 -9.17 -14.55 0.41
N CYS A 188 -8.61 -14.06 -0.68
CA CYS A 188 -8.99 -14.42 -2.04
C CYS A 188 -8.00 -15.33 -2.77
N GLY A 189 -6.79 -15.50 -2.25
CA GLY A 189 -5.71 -16.24 -2.91
C GLY A 189 -5.15 -15.53 -4.15
N ARG A 190 -5.58 -14.28 -4.40
CA ARG A 190 -5.20 -13.43 -5.53
C ARG A 190 -5.31 -11.96 -5.13
#